data_AF-A0A327NE84-F1
#
_entry.id   AF-A0A327NE84-F1
#
_cell.length_a   1.000
_cell.length_b   1.000
_cell.length_c   1.000
_cell.angle_alpha   90.00
_cell.angle_beta   90.00
_cell.angle_gamma   90.00
#
_symmetry.space_group_name_H-M   'P 1'
#
loop_
_entity.id
_entity.type
_entity.pdbx_description
1 polymer ?
#
loop_
_entity_poly.entity_id
_entity_poly.type
_entity_poly.pdbx_seq_one_letter_code
_entity_poly.pdbx_strand_id
1 'polypeptide(L)'
;MTFSLFAYNMIALENGAAGGWPLSLDTLNLSIKRNEFQRLSLAGRIKLPIASKKGQTVSTSTNPKDVPEILTYRGLIDPIQEEYSLTIGIGNLKPLNMFGGQATLAPNSYVELKVSQGTFKPKAVLSGTWAFGVNLSGDVSGGAGAGTAKDVGFKQINFQNLVLQTVEPYISVTSFGYKDETNSLGGFPLQIRRVQASFGQNSSRQPTFILGLGLDLTLQSKSFAAKVDGDITWTKTTINGEDSWDLSGVALNNFAIDADFSAFKIKGRLEFMRQDPIFGNGFKGTLNINVGAAMGSSVTVDVKSIFGRVNDYYYFYLDAMVTLPVGIRIGPMELYGLGGGFAINMERKPQKTSDFSMTGMAYEPKKDNYGVMFALAFRSSFDAGKTLDGTGGS
;
A
#
# COMPACT_ATOMS: atom_id res chain seq x y z
N MET A 1 24.09 -34.33 45.05
CA MET A 1 23.78 -32.94 45.44
C MET A 1 23.17 -32.22 44.25
N THR A 2 22.09 -31.46 44.46
CA THR A 2 21.45 -30.61 43.45
C THR A 2 21.54 -29.18 43.94
N PHE A 3 22.00 -28.26 43.10
CA PHE A 3 22.10 -26.83 43.37
C PHE A 3 21.16 -26.08 42.43
N SER A 4 20.37 -25.15 42.98
CA SER A 4 19.45 -24.32 42.21
C SER A 4 19.64 -22.86 42.59
N LEU A 5 19.87 -22.00 41.60
CA LEU A 5 19.99 -20.55 41.76
C LEU A 5 18.80 -19.87 41.06
N PHE A 6 18.16 -18.95 41.77
CA PHE A 6 17.08 -18.11 41.25
C PHE A 6 17.47 -16.64 41.37
N ALA A 7 17.31 -15.90 40.29
CA ALA A 7 17.45 -14.45 40.28
C ALA A 7 16.23 -13.82 39.60
N TYR A 8 15.80 -12.66 40.11
CA TYR A 8 14.60 -11.95 39.66
C TYR A 8 14.94 -10.50 39.32
N ASN A 9 14.21 -9.92 38.37
CA ASN A 9 14.31 -8.51 37.96
C ASN A 9 15.74 -8.05 37.68
N MET A 10 16.50 -8.85 36.94
CA MET A 10 17.92 -8.61 36.71
C MET A 10 18.16 -7.42 35.78
N ILE A 11 17.31 -7.26 34.76
CA ILE A 11 17.42 -6.21 33.75
C ILE A 11 16.02 -5.66 33.48
N ALA A 12 15.82 -4.37 33.71
CA ALA A 12 14.58 -3.68 33.35
C ALA A 12 14.52 -3.44 31.84
N LEU A 13 13.31 -3.41 31.26
CA LEU A 13 13.10 -3.30 29.82
C LEU A 13 13.75 -2.03 29.21
N GLU A 14 13.76 -0.92 29.95
CA GLU A 14 14.36 0.36 29.57
C GLU A 14 15.90 0.35 29.59
N ASN A 15 16.51 -0.60 30.30
CA ASN A 15 17.96 -0.67 30.51
C ASN A 15 18.60 -1.83 29.73
N GLY A 16 17.80 -2.73 29.15
CA GLY A 16 18.29 -3.88 28.40
C GLY A 16 17.99 -3.74 26.91
N ALA A 17 18.98 -4.08 26.08
CA ALA A 17 18.82 -4.11 24.62
C ALA A 17 19.55 -5.32 24.03
N ALA A 18 18.89 -5.99 23.09
CA ALA A 18 19.47 -7.05 22.28
C ALA A 18 19.47 -6.59 20.83
N GLY A 19 20.62 -6.23 20.27
CA GLY A 19 20.71 -5.79 18.87
C GLY A 19 19.82 -4.59 18.51
N GLY A 20 19.52 -3.71 19.46
CA GLY A 20 18.60 -2.57 19.27
C GLY A 20 17.13 -2.84 19.61
N TRP A 21 16.79 -4.05 20.06
CA TRP A 21 15.45 -4.38 20.56
C TRP A 21 15.44 -4.30 22.10
N PRO A 22 14.59 -3.46 22.71
CA PRO A 22 14.49 -3.41 24.17
C PRO A 22 14.05 -4.76 24.77
N LEU A 23 14.76 -5.20 25.81
CA LEU A 23 14.56 -6.52 26.43
C LEU A 23 14.77 -6.44 27.95
N SER A 24 13.88 -7.08 28.72
CA SER A 24 14.02 -7.29 30.17
C SER A 24 14.40 -8.73 30.48
N LEU A 25 15.12 -8.95 31.58
CA LEU A 25 15.40 -10.26 32.16
C LEU A 25 14.74 -10.33 33.54
N ASP A 26 13.52 -10.83 33.58
CA ASP A 26 12.67 -10.83 34.78
C ASP A 26 12.97 -12.04 35.68
N THR A 27 13.37 -13.18 35.12
CA THR A 27 13.72 -14.39 35.89
C THR A 27 14.85 -15.16 35.24
N LEU A 28 15.78 -15.65 36.06
CA LEU A 28 16.84 -16.59 35.69
C LEU A 28 16.82 -17.76 36.68
N ASN A 29 16.79 -18.99 36.17
CA ASN A 29 16.81 -20.21 36.96
C ASN A 29 17.89 -21.15 36.42
N LEU A 30 18.91 -21.39 37.24
CA LEU A 30 20.00 -22.33 36.96
C LEU A 30 19.86 -23.55 37.85
N SER A 31 19.83 -24.73 37.24
CA SER A 31 19.84 -26.01 37.95
C SER A 31 21.08 -26.82 37.57
N ILE A 32 21.83 -27.24 38.59
CA ILE A 32 23.02 -28.10 38.49
C ILE A 32 22.76 -29.34 39.35
N LYS A 33 22.98 -30.54 38.83
CA LYS A 33 22.81 -31.78 39.58
C LYS A 33 24.04 -32.65 39.40
N ARG A 34 24.64 -33.07 40.51
CA ARG A 34 25.89 -33.88 40.52
C ARG A 34 27.03 -33.24 39.71
N ASN A 35 27.22 -31.93 39.85
CA ASN A 35 28.21 -31.13 39.10
C ASN A 35 28.00 -31.09 37.57
N GLU A 36 26.87 -31.61 37.07
CA GLU A 36 26.47 -31.47 35.68
C GLU A 36 25.43 -30.38 35.55
N PHE A 37 25.63 -29.50 34.58
CA PHE A 37 24.63 -28.52 34.18
C PHE A 37 23.37 -29.25 33.70
N GLN A 38 22.23 -28.96 34.33
CA GLN A 38 20.96 -29.60 33.95
C GLN A 38 20.15 -28.68 33.05
N ARG A 39 19.99 -27.42 33.46
CA ARG A 39 19.13 -26.46 32.77
C ARG A 39 19.44 -25.03 33.20
N LEU A 40 19.42 -24.12 32.24
CA LEU A 40 19.29 -22.69 32.47
C LEU A 40 18.01 -22.22 31.78
N SER A 41 17.07 -21.76 32.57
CA SER A 41 15.81 -21.20 32.11
C SER A 41 15.78 -19.71 32.41
N LEU A 42 15.29 -18.93 31.47
CA LEU A 42 15.18 -17.49 31.62
C LEU A 42 13.82 -17.02 31.13
N ALA A 43 13.31 -15.94 31.72
CA ALA A 43 12.04 -15.34 31.33
C ALA A 43 12.15 -13.83 31.42
N GLY A 44 11.40 -13.15 30.56
CA GLY A 44 11.44 -11.71 30.47
C GLY A 44 10.47 -11.18 29.44
N ARG A 45 10.69 -9.93 29.04
CA ARG A 45 9.88 -9.21 28.07
C ARG A 45 10.75 -8.68 26.95
N ILE A 46 10.23 -8.64 25.74
CA ILE A 46 10.91 -8.05 24.57
C ILE A 46 9.95 -7.15 23.81
N LYS A 47 10.42 -5.97 23.40
CA LYS A 47 9.69 -5.04 22.54
C LYS A 47 10.11 -5.28 21.09
N LEU A 48 9.13 -5.57 20.22
CA LEU A 48 9.39 -5.78 18.80
C LEU A 48 9.37 -4.43 18.04
N PRO A 49 10.17 -4.29 16.96
CA PRO A 49 10.18 -3.08 16.13
C PRO A 49 8.98 -3.06 15.18
N ILE A 50 7.75 -3.09 15.68
CA ILE A 50 6.52 -3.20 14.86
C ILE A 50 5.52 -2.07 15.14
N ALA A 51 5.90 -1.16 16.04
CA ALA A 51 5.12 -0.01 16.42
C ALA A 51 4.99 0.97 15.25
N SER A 52 3.78 1.47 15.01
CA SER A 52 3.60 2.65 14.18
C SER A 52 2.69 3.62 14.90
N LYS A 53 3.30 4.64 15.49
CA LYS A 53 2.72 5.98 15.60
C LYS A 53 3.84 7.01 15.63
N LYS A 54 3.89 7.86 14.59
CA LYS A 54 4.62 9.13 14.67
C LYS A 54 4.11 9.89 15.90
N GLY A 55 4.99 10.14 16.86
CA GLY A 55 4.68 10.98 18.02
C GLY A 55 3.99 10.27 19.20
N GLN A 56 3.91 8.94 19.25
CA GLN A 56 3.69 8.28 20.54
C GLN A 56 5.03 8.25 21.29
N THR A 57 5.10 9.05 22.35
CA THR A 57 6.04 8.82 23.45
C THR A 57 5.97 7.35 23.80
N VAL A 58 7.12 6.68 23.89
CA VAL A 58 7.25 5.36 24.52
C VAL A 58 6.35 5.36 25.74
N SER A 59 5.32 4.52 25.73
CA SER A 59 4.38 4.48 26.85
C SER A 59 5.20 4.27 28.11
N THR A 60 5.25 5.27 28.98
CA THR A 60 5.98 5.23 30.26
C THR A 60 5.27 4.34 31.27
N SER A 61 4.19 3.66 30.86
CA SER A 61 3.60 2.58 31.63
C SER A 61 4.58 1.41 31.70
N THR A 62 5.15 1.21 32.87
CA THR A 62 5.98 0.05 33.23
C THR A 62 5.13 -1.23 33.39
N ASN A 63 3.80 -1.12 33.31
CA ASN A 63 2.88 -2.25 33.36
C ASN A 63 2.81 -2.94 31.98
N PRO A 64 3.34 -4.17 31.84
CA PRO A 64 3.36 -4.89 30.55
C PRO A 64 1.96 -5.29 30.07
N LYS A 65 0.90 -5.05 30.85
CA LYS A 65 -0.49 -5.26 30.44
C LYS A 65 -1.02 -4.15 29.53
N ASP A 66 -0.36 -2.99 29.47
CA ASP A 66 -0.85 -1.75 28.85
C ASP A 66 -0.02 -1.28 27.65
N VAL A 67 1.07 -1.98 27.30
CA VAL A 67 1.91 -1.68 26.12
C VAL A 67 1.76 -2.80 25.09
N PRO A 68 0.98 -2.61 24.01
CA PRO A 68 0.60 -3.68 23.08
C PRO A 68 1.71 -4.16 22.15
N GLU A 69 2.98 -3.85 22.42
CA GLU A 69 4.14 -4.17 21.57
C GLU A 69 5.17 -5.07 22.28
N ILE A 70 4.89 -5.37 23.56
CA ILE A 70 5.77 -6.14 24.44
C ILE A 70 5.29 -7.59 24.48
N LEU A 71 6.20 -8.51 24.18
CA LEU A 71 5.97 -9.94 24.26
C LEU A 71 6.74 -10.54 25.44
N THR A 72 6.08 -11.42 26.19
CA THR A 72 6.76 -12.23 27.21
C THR A 72 7.45 -13.41 26.55
N TYR A 73 8.68 -13.72 26.94
CA TYR A 73 9.41 -14.88 26.45
C TYR A 73 9.84 -15.82 27.59
N ARG A 74 10.13 -17.07 27.23
CA ARG A 74 10.83 -18.06 28.05
C ARG A 74 11.93 -18.69 27.24
N GLY A 75 13.16 -18.63 27.72
CA GLY A 75 14.34 -19.20 27.06
C GLY A 75 14.79 -20.52 27.66
N LEU A 76 15.33 -21.35 26.78
CA LEU A 76 16.18 -22.48 27.10
C LEU A 76 17.54 -22.20 26.45
N ILE A 77 18.61 -22.38 27.22
CA ILE A 77 19.97 -22.15 26.74
C ILE A 77 20.59 -23.47 26.32
N ASP A 78 21.10 -23.54 25.08
CA ASP A 78 22.02 -24.58 24.63
C ASP A 78 23.45 -24.00 24.58
N PRO A 79 24.27 -24.25 25.63
CA PRO A 79 25.61 -23.68 25.70
C PRO A 79 26.62 -24.37 24.77
N ILE A 80 26.27 -25.51 24.14
CA ILE A 80 27.22 -26.28 23.31
C ILE A 80 27.32 -25.68 21.91
N GLN A 81 26.23 -25.14 21.37
CA GLN A 81 26.20 -24.55 20.04
C GLN A 81 26.34 -23.02 20.04
N GLU A 82 26.55 -22.40 21.21
CA GLU A 82 26.43 -20.93 21.41
C GLU A 82 25.07 -20.37 20.94
N GLU A 83 24.05 -21.23 20.87
CA GLU A 83 22.71 -20.87 20.43
C GLU A 83 21.77 -20.75 21.63
N TYR A 84 21.16 -19.57 21.75
CA TYR A 84 20.18 -19.28 22.80
C TYR A 84 18.81 -19.16 22.13
N SER A 85 17.90 -20.09 22.41
CA SER A 85 16.54 -20.03 21.85
C SER A 85 15.58 -19.51 22.91
N LEU A 86 14.93 -18.39 22.61
CA LEU A 86 13.81 -17.90 23.38
C LEU A 86 12.52 -18.35 22.66
N THR A 87 11.56 -18.85 23.41
CA THR A 87 10.22 -19.10 22.87
C THR A 87 9.32 -18.02 23.46
N ILE A 88 8.54 -17.36 22.61
CA ILE A 88 7.52 -16.42 23.11
C ILE A 88 6.54 -17.23 23.95
N GLY A 89 6.29 -16.78 25.18
CA GLY A 89 5.20 -17.30 25.98
C GLY A 89 3.89 -16.85 25.36
N ILE A 90 3.24 -17.73 24.58
CA ILE A 90 1.95 -17.52 23.91
C ILE A 90 0.78 -17.32 24.91
N GLY A 91 1.06 -17.23 26.22
CA GLY A 91 0.06 -17.12 27.29
C GLY A 91 -0.78 -15.84 27.28
N ASN A 92 -0.54 -14.88 26.37
CA ASN A 92 -1.33 -13.67 26.24
C ASN A 92 -1.84 -13.51 24.80
N LEU A 93 -3.03 -14.07 24.52
CA LEU A 93 -3.87 -13.88 23.32
C LEU A 93 -4.33 -12.43 23.10
N LYS A 94 -3.57 -11.44 23.57
CA LYS A 94 -3.91 -10.02 23.44
C LYS A 94 -3.56 -9.54 22.03
N PRO A 95 -4.39 -8.67 21.43
CA PRO A 95 -4.02 -7.95 20.22
C PRO A 95 -2.72 -7.16 20.43
N LEU A 96 -1.78 -7.34 19.50
CA LEU A 96 -0.47 -6.70 19.42
C LEU A 96 -0.55 -5.52 18.43
N ASN A 97 -0.04 -4.34 18.77
CA ASN A 97 0.08 -3.28 17.78
C ASN A 97 1.14 -3.66 16.74
N MET A 98 0.76 -3.62 15.46
CA MET A 98 1.65 -3.98 14.36
C MET A 98 1.34 -3.12 13.14
N PHE A 99 2.32 -2.36 12.67
CA PHE A 99 2.24 -1.53 11.45
C PHE A 99 1.02 -0.59 11.42
N GLY A 100 0.66 -0.02 12.58
CA GLY A 100 -0.49 0.87 12.72
C GLY A 100 -1.84 0.14 12.76
N GLY A 101 -1.84 -1.19 12.80
CA GLY A 101 -2.99 -2.05 13.03
C GLY A 101 -2.88 -2.86 14.32
N GLN A 102 -3.80 -3.82 14.48
CA GLN A 102 -3.83 -4.79 15.58
C GLN A 102 -3.68 -6.20 15.02
N ALA A 103 -2.68 -6.94 15.50
CA ALA A 103 -2.40 -8.31 15.13
C ALA A 103 -2.77 -9.27 16.26
N THR A 104 -3.38 -10.40 15.93
CA THR A 104 -3.52 -11.54 16.85
C THR A 104 -2.55 -12.62 16.42
N LEU A 105 -1.54 -12.90 17.25
CA LEU A 105 -0.50 -13.87 16.94
C LEU A 105 -1.02 -15.31 17.08
N ALA A 106 -0.64 -16.15 16.13
CA ALA A 106 -0.84 -17.59 16.16
C ALA A 106 0.16 -18.25 17.14
N PRO A 107 -0.21 -19.39 17.76
CA PRO A 107 0.62 -20.05 18.76
C PRO A 107 2.00 -20.54 18.29
N ASN A 108 2.25 -20.63 16.99
CA ASN A 108 3.55 -21.01 16.46
C ASN A 108 4.52 -19.82 16.30
N SER A 109 4.17 -18.63 16.78
CA SER A 109 5.05 -17.45 16.75
C SER A 109 6.12 -17.53 17.84
N TYR A 110 7.37 -17.16 17.53
CA TYR A 110 8.50 -17.21 18.47
C TYR A 110 9.54 -16.09 18.23
N VAL A 111 10.44 -15.87 19.19
CA VAL A 111 11.58 -14.93 19.08
C VAL A 111 12.85 -15.69 19.41
N GLU A 112 13.71 -15.92 18.43
CA GLU A 112 15.05 -16.44 18.63
C GLU A 112 16.02 -15.33 19.04
N LEU A 113 16.98 -15.60 19.94
CA LEU A 113 18.02 -14.66 20.33
C LEU A 113 19.40 -15.31 20.17
N LYS A 114 19.99 -15.18 18.99
CA LYS A 114 21.35 -15.72 18.77
C LYS A 114 22.41 -14.76 19.28
N VAL A 115 23.50 -15.31 19.81
CA VAL A 115 24.74 -14.56 20.04
C VAL A 115 25.72 -15.00 18.99
N SER A 116 26.38 -14.05 18.33
CA SER A 116 27.37 -14.34 17.32
C SER A 116 28.43 -13.26 17.39
N GLN A 117 29.70 -13.66 17.59
CA GLN A 117 30.82 -12.73 17.81
C GLN A 117 30.55 -11.73 18.96
N GLY A 118 29.99 -12.24 20.07
CA GLY A 118 29.68 -11.42 21.25
C GLY A 118 28.51 -10.44 21.07
N THR A 119 27.82 -10.45 19.93
CA THR A 119 26.70 -9.54 19.64
C THR A 119 25.37 -10.30 19.56
N PHE A 120 24.34 -9.76 20.19
CA PHE A 120 22.98 -10.29 20.11
C PHE A 120 22.33 -10.00 18.75
N LYS A 121 21.75 -11.05 18.15
CA LYS A 121 21.02 -11.04 16.87
C LYS A 121 19.61 -11.59 17.09
N PRO A 122 18.68 -10.81 17.67
CA PRO A 122 17.31 -11.25 17.82
C PRO A 122 16.62 -11.41 16.47
N LYS A 123 15.70 -12.37 16.42
CA LYS A 123 14.86 -12.68 15.28
C LYS A 123 13.47 -13.10 15.76
N ALA A 124 12.44 -12.35 15.42
CA ALA A 124 11.06 -12.77 15.61
C ALA A 124 10.53 -13.45 14.34
N VAL A 125 9.79 -14.55 14.51
CA VAL A 125 9.04 -15.21 13.44
C VAL A 125 7.60 -15.29 13.89
N LEU A 126 6.74 -14.50 13.23
CA LEU A 126 5.36 -14.27 13.62
C LEU A 126 4.40 -14.81 12.56
N SER A 127 3.33 -15.45 12.98
CA SER A 127 2.19 -15.79 12.13
C SER A 127 0.91 -15.35 12.83
N GLY A 128 -0.17 -15.09 12.10
CA GLY A 128 -1.41 -14.66 12.75
C GLY A 128 -2.39 -13.96 11.82
N THR A 129 -3.27 -13.17 12.44
CA THR A 129 -4.22 -12.29 11.76
C THR A 129 -3.90 -10.83 12.08
N TRP A 130 -4.17 -9.94 11.15
CA TRP A 130 -3.91 -8.52 11.25
C TRP A 130 -5.12 -7.73 10.76
N ALA A 131 -5.52 -6.75 11.58
CA ALA A 131 -6.61 -5.84 11.31
C ALA A 131 -6.11 -4.40 11.34
N PHE A 132 -6.38 -3.63 10.30
CA PHE A 132 -6.01 -2.22 10.21
C PHE A 132 -7.05 -1.44 9.41
N GLY A 133 -7.07 -0.12 9.59
CA GLY A 133 -7.89 0.77 8.78
C GLY A 133 -7.06 1.86 8.13
N VAL A 134 -7.52 2.37 6.99
CA VAL A 134 -6.91 3.49 6.27
C VAL A 134 -7.93 4.61 6.18
N ASN A 135 -7.52 5.82 6.54
CA ASN A 135 -8.24 7.05 6.21
C ASN A 135 -7.76 7.55 4.84
N LEU A 136 -8.68 8.00 3.99
CA LEU A 136 -8.37 8.62 2.70
C LEU A 136 -7.60 9.94 2.86
N SER A 137 -7.52 10.49 4.08
CA SER A 137 -6.61 11.58 4.45
C SER A 137 -5.13 11.15 4.58
N GLY A 138 -4.81 9.85 4.46
CA GLY A 138 -3.43 9.33 4.47
C GLY A 138 -2.97 8.69 5.78
N ASP A 139 -3.84 8.55 6.79
CA ASP A 139 -3.49 7.97 8.08
C ASP A 139 -3.84 6.48 8.19
N VAL A 140 -2.94 5.66 8.76
CA VAL A 140 -3.20 4.24 9.09
C VAL A 140 -3.57 4.11 10.58
N SER A 141 -4.81 3.62 10.77
CA SER A 141 -5.60 3.42 11.99
C SER A 141 -5.57 2.05 12.67
N GLY A 142 -5.33 1.95 13.98
CA GLY A 142 -5.53 0.71 14.73
C GLY A 142 -7.02 0.38 14.94
N GLY A 143 -7.46 -0.82 14.54
CA GLY A 143 -8.79 -1.40 14.81
C GLY A 143 -9.93 -0.95 13.88
N ALA A 144 -10.84 -1.87 13.56
CA ALA A 144 -12.05 -1.62 12.76
C ALA A 144 -13.29 -1.20 13.61
N GLY A 145 -13.08 -0.76 14.86
CA GLY A 145 -14.13 -0.47 15.84
C GLY A 145 -14.07 0.95 16.43
N ALA A 146 -15.20 1.66 16.29
CA ALA A 146 -15.67 2.91 16.91
C ALA A 146 -14.65 3.82 17.63
N GLY A 147 -14.21 4.88 16.95
CA GLY A 147 -13.54 6.03 17.60
C GLY A 147 -13.18 7.16 16.63
N THR A 148 -12.98 6.82 15.36
CA THR A 148 -13.00 7.72 14.18
C THR A 148 -13.37 6.82 13.00
N ALA A 149 -14.40 7.19 12.22
CA ALA A 149 -14.80 6.39 11.07
C ALA A 149 -13.59 6.21 10.14
N LYS A 150 -13.16 4.96 9.95
CA LYS A 150 -12.13 4.60 8.97
C LYS A 150 -12.81 4.48 7.61
N ASP A 151 -12.24 5.10 6.59
CA ASP A 151 -12.82 5.04 5.24
C ASP A 151 -12.75 3.61 4.69
N VAL A 152 -11.62 2.91 4.88
CA VAL A 152 -11.45 1.51 4.50
C VAL A 152 -10.94 0.71 5.70
N GLY A 153 -11.63 -0.38 6.05
CA GLY A 153 -11.23 -1.30 7.11
C GLY A 153 -10.86 -2.69 6.56
N PHE A 154 -9.75 -3.23 7.03
CA PHE A 154 -9.28 -4.59 6.77
C PHE A 154 -9.29 -5.36 8.08
N LYS A 155 -10.13 -6.39 8.19
CA LYS A 155 -10.38 -7.07 9.48
C LYS A 155 -9.61 -8.38 9.67
N GLN A 156 -9.35 -9.12 8.60
CA GLN A 156 -8.74 -10.46 8.67
C GLN A 156 -7.69 -10.68 7.59
N ILE A 157 -6.64 -9.88 7.62
CA ILE A 157 -5.43 -10.17 6.83
C ILE A 157 -4.63 -11.24 7.57
N ASN A 158 -4.52 -12.43 6.98
CA ASN A 158 -3.68 -13.50 7.51
C ASN A 158 -2.24 -13.27 7.09
N PHE A 159 -1.28 -13.57 7.95
CA PHE A 159 0.14 -13.53 7.60
C PHE A 159 0.87 -14.77 8.14
N GLN A 160 1.84 -15.26 7.38
CA GLN A 160 2.63 -16.43 7.73
C GLN A 160 4.12 -16.10 7.67
N ASN A 161 4.83 -16.49 8.73
CA ASN A 161 6.26 -16.30 8.91
C ASN A 161 6.71 -14.87 8.56
N LEU A 162 6.04 -13.86 9.12
CA LEU A 162 6.56 -12.51 9.18
C LEU A 162 7.82 -12.53 10.05
N VAL A 163 8.97 -12.44 9.42
CA VAL A 163 10.28 -12.41 10.07
C VAL A 163 10.69 -10.97 10.30
N LEU A 164 11.14 -10.66 11.51
CA LEU A 164 11.81 -9.41 11.87
C LEU A 164 13.14 -9.77 12.51
N GLN A 165 14.23 -9.10 12.14
CA GLN A 165 15.56 -9.39 12.66
C GLN A 165 16.49 -8.19 12.53
N THR A 166 17.62 -8.22 13.24
CA THR A 166 18.59 -7.11 13.31
C THR A 166 19.69 -7.20 12.25
N VAL A 167 19.62 -8.19 11.37
CA VAL A 167 20.53 -8.40 10.25
C VAL A 167 19.73 -8.47 8.95
N GLU A 168 20.33 -8.07 7.82
CA GLU A 168 19.64 -8.15 6.54
C GLU A 168 19.32 -9.61 6.15
N PRO A 169 18.12 -9.89 5.61
CA PRO A 169 16.99 -8.96 5.43
C PRO A 169 16.28 -8.65 6.76
N TYR A 170 16.14 -7.36 7.11
CA TYR A 170 15.57 -6.93 8.41
C TYR A 170 14.11 -7.33 8.61
N ILE A 171 13.37 -7.49 7.51
CA ILE A 171 11.98 -7.92 7.49
C ILE A 171 11.75 -8.81 6.27
N SER A 172 10.95 -9.86 6.43
CA SER A 172 10.44 -10.67 5.32
C SER A 172 9.12 -11.33 5.71
N VAL A 173 8.38 -11.86 4.75
CA VAL A 173 7.15 -12.60 5.01
C VAL A 173 7.01 -13.72 3.97
N THR A 174 6.50 -14.88 4.36
CA THR A 174 6.20 -15.94 3.39
C THR A 174 4.95 -15.59 2.58
N SER A 175 3.88 -15.18 3.24
CA SER A 175 2.65 -14.80 2.57
C SER A 175 1.78 -13.90 3.42
N PHE A 176 1.05 -13.03 2.74
CA PHE A 176 -0.19 -12.47 3.24
C PHE A 176 -1.35 -13.14 2.52
N GLY A 177 -2.43 -13.38 3.25
CA GLY A 177 -3.72 -13.81 2.73
C GLY A 177 -4.82 -12.97 3.35
N TYR A 178 -6.04 -13.18 2.89
CA TYR A 178 -7.22 -12.58 3.51
C TYR A 178 -8.30 -13.64 3.59
N LYS A 179 -9.21 -13.49 4.54
CA LYS A 179 -10.47 -14.24 4.56
C LYS A 179 -11.58 -13.31 4.08
N ASP A 180 -12.45 -13.83 3.21
CA ASP A 180 -13.62 -13.08 2.74
C ASP A 180 -14.53 -12.74 3.92
N GLU A 181 -14.35 -11.53 4.44
CA GLU A 181 -15.32 -10.85 5.29
C GLU A 181 -15.96 -9.74 4.47
N THR A 182 -17.17 -9.32 4.88
CA THR A 182 -17.87 -8.16 4.27
C THR A 182 -17.10 -6.87 4.61
N ASN A 183 -15.96 -6.67 3.96
CA ASN A 183 -15.27 -5.39 3.98
C ASN A 183 -16.15 -4.39 3.23
N SER A 184 -16.18 -3.15 3.71
CA SER A 184 -16.98 -2.10 3.09
C SER A 184 -16.25 -0.77 3.09
N LEU A 185 -16.46 0.00 2.04
CA LEU A 185 -16.02 1.39 1.92
C LEU A 185 -17.27 2.25 1.77
N GLY A 186 -17.55 3.15 2.71
CA GLY A 186 -18.73 4.03 2.67
C GLY A 186 -20.08 3.27 2.60
N GLY A 187 -20.15 2.05 3.14
CA GLY A 187 -21.33 1.18 3.07
C GLY A 187 -21.43 0.29 1.82
N PHE A 188 -20.51 0.44 0.85
CA PHE A 188 -20.47 -0.42 -0.34
C PHE A 188 -19.60 -1.65 -0.13
N PRO A 189 -20.00 -2.85 -0.62
CA PRO A 189 -19.25 -4.08 -0.45
C PRO A 189 -17.95 -4.06 -1.24
N LEU A 190 -16.83 -4.29 -0.56
CA LEU A 190 -15.49 -4.25 -1.12
C LEU A 190 -14.83 -5.63 -1.05
N GLN A 191 -14.28 -6.09 -2.17
CA GLN A 191 -13.52 -7.34 -2.26
C GLN A 191 -12.03 -7.02 -2.31
N ILE A 192 -11.22 -7.82 -1.60
CA ILE A 192 -9.77 -7.72 -1.66
C ILE A 192 -9.28 -8.61 -2.79
N ARG A 193 -8.94 -8.04 -3.95
CA ARG A 193 -8.38 -8.80 -5.08
C ARG A 193 -6.93 -9.24 -4.83
N ARG A 194 -6.16 -8.45 -4.07
CA ARG A 194 -4.73 -8.69 -3.87
C ARG A 194 -4.23 -8.14 -2.54
N VAL A 195 -3.37 -8.92 -1.88
CA VAL A 195 -2.52 -8.48 -0.76
C VAL A 195 -1.12 -9.02 -1.03
N GLN A 196 -0.13 -8.15 -1.15
CA GLN A 196 1.23 -8.53 -1.50
C GLN A 196 2.23 -7.72 -0.70
N ALA A 197 3.27 -8.39 -0.21
CA ALA A 197 4.42 -7.72 0.39
C ALA A 197 5.54 -7.54 -0.63
N SER A 198 6.18 -6.38 -0.60
CA SER A 198 7.42 -6.09 -1.30
C SER A 198 8.40 -5.44 -0.33
N PHE A 199 9.69 -5.71 -0.53
CA PHE A 199 10.78 -5.23 0.32
C PHE A 199 11.82 -4.53 -0.54
N GLY A 200 12.41 -3.45 -0.05
CA GLY A 200 13.39 -2.69 -0.81
C GLY A 200 14.12 -1.65 0.02
N GLN A 201 14.56 -0.58 -0.63
CA GLN A 201 15.17 0.58 0.00
C GLN A 201 14.61 1.87 -0.62
N ASN A 202 14.51 2.93 0.17
CA ASN A 202 14.18 4.26 -0.35
C ASN A 202 15.41 4.96 -0.96
N SER A 203 15.25 6.18 -1.48
CA SER A 203 16.34 6.97 -2.07
C SER A 203 17.48 7.29 -1.08
N SER A 204 17.21 7.24 0.22
CA SER A 204 18.21 7.39 1.30
C SER A 204 18.80 6.06 1.77
N ARG A 205 18.59 4.97 1.02
CA ARG A 205 19.06 3.60 1.32
C ARG A 205 18.50 2.99 2.61
N GLN A 206 17.40 3.53 3.13
CA GLN A 206 16.73 2.96 4.30
C GLN A 206 15.83 1.80 3.87
N PRO A 207 15.85 0.66 4.58
CA PRO A 207 14.98 -0.48 4.28
C PRO A 207 13.49 -0.10 4.26
N THR A 208 12.74 -0.65 3.30
CA THR A 208 11.30 -0.44 3.15
C THR A 208 10.52 -1.75 3.14
N PHE A 209 9.33 -1.71 3.72
CA PHE A 209 8.30 -2.73 3.64
C PHE A 209 7.07 -2.10 3.00
N ILE A 210 6.60 -2.68 1.91
CA ILE A 210 5.45 -2.19 1.14
C ILE A 210 4.37 -3.26 1.16
N LEU A 211 3.18 -2.89 1.63
CA LEU A 211 1.97 -3.69 1.49
C LEU A 211 1.16 -3.15 0.30
N GLY A 212 1.19 -3.89 -0.80
CA GLY A 212 0.36 -3.63 -1.97
C GLY A 212 -1.02 -4.26 -1.83
N LEU A 213 -2.05 -3.45 -1.98
CA LEU A 213 -3.46 -3.82 -1.90
C LEU A 213 -4.13 -3.62 -3.26
N GLY A 214 -4.97 -4.56 -3.64
CA GLY A 214 -5.89 -4.44 -4.79
C GLY A 214 -7.31 -4.65 -4.29
N LEU A 215 -8.20 -3.71 -4.58
CA LEU A 215 -9.57 -3.67 -4.09
C LEU A 215 -10.52 -3.58 -5.28
N ASP A 216 -11.58 -4.40 -5.24
CA ASP A 216 -12.61 -4.43 -6.26
C ASP A 216 -13.96 -4.09 -5.60
N LEU A 217 -14.68 -3.17 -6.21
CA LEU A 217 -16.06 -2.84 -5.88
C LEU A 217 -16.93 -3.34 -7.03
N THR A 218 -18.02 -4.06 -6.74
CA THR A 218 -18.96 -4.51 -7.77
C THR A 218 -20.40 -4.29 -7.30
N LEU A 219 -21.21 -3.64 -8.13
CA LEU A 219 -22.60 -3.28 -7.83
C LEU A 219 -23.54 -3.74 -8.95
N GLN A 220 -24.85 -3.77 -8.65
CA GLN A 220 -25.94 -4.04 -9.59
C GLN A 220 -25.68 -5.25 -10.50
N SER A 221 -25.59 -6.46 -9.92
CA SER A 221 -25.37 -7.70 -10.69
C SER A 221 -24.15 -7.66 -11.63
N LYS A 222 -23.11 -6.91 -11.24
CA LYS A 222 -21.86 -6.70 -11.99
C LYS A 222 -21.92 -5.71 -13.15
N SER A 223 -23.02 -4.96 -13.31
CA SER A 223 -23.12 -3.86 -14.28
C SER A 223 -22.26 -2.66 -13.94
N PHE A 224 -21.78 -2.55 -12.70
CA PHE A 224 -20.78 -1.56 -12.33
C PHE A 224 -19.65 -2.22 -11.55
N ALA A 225 -18.41 -1.95 -11.96
CA ALA A 225 -17.21 -2.38 -11.29
C ALA A 225 -16.23 -1.21 -11.16
N ALA A 226 -15.59 -1.09 -10.00
CA ALA A 226 -14.44 -0.22 -9.80
C ALA A 226 -13.27 -1.03 -9.25
N LYS A 227 -12.06 -0.72 -9.71
CA LYS A 227 -10.82 -1.37 -9.29
C LYS A 227 -9.85 -0.31 -8.79
N VAL A 228 -9.27 -0.55 -7.62
CA VAL A 228 -8.37 0.36 -6.94
C VAL A 228 -7.14 -0.44 -6.52
N ASP A 229 -5.95 -0.01 -6.93
CA ASP A 229 -4.69 -0.58 -6.48
C ASP A 229 -3.90 0.49 -5.74
N GLY A 230 -3.41 0.20 -4.55
CA GLY A 230 -2.62 1.13 -3.76
C GLY A 230 -1.58 0.43 -2.88
N ASP A 231 -0.61 1.20 -2.41
CA ASP A 231 0.48 0.73 -1.58
C ASP A 231 0.53 1.50 -0.26
N ILE A 232 0.86 0.79 0.81
CA ILE A 232 1.22 1.36 2.11
C ILE A 232 2.67 1.03 2.37
N THR A 233 3.49 2.04 2.65
CA THR A 233 4.93 1.90 2.80
C THR A 233 5.34 2.25 4.22
N TRP A 234 6.11 1.36 4.84
CA TRP A 234 6.85 1.59 6.07
C TRP A 234 8.34 1.62 5.78
N THR A 235 9.06 2.47 6.51
CA THR A 235 10.52 2.60 6.42
C THR A 235 11.14 2.29 7.78
N LYS A 236 12.21 1.48 7.78
CA LYS A 236 12.98 1.22 8.99
C LYS A 236 13.71 2.49 9.41
N THR A 237 13.49 2.92 10.65
CA THR A 237 14.21 4.00 11.30
C THR A 237 14.89 3.46 12.56
N THR A 238 15.92 4.15 13.01
CA THR A 238 16.58 3.86 14.29
C THR A 238 16.66 5.17 15.06
N ILE A 239 15.97 5.24 16.20
CA ILE A 239 15.92 6.44 17.06
C ILE A 239 16.46 6.02 18.43
N ASN A 240 17.49 6.71 18.93
CA ASN A 240 18.15 6.40 20.20
C ASN A 240 18.63 4.92 20.31
N GLY A 241 19.01 4.31 19.18
CA GLY A 241 19.43 2.90 19.14
C GLY A 241 18.29 1.88 19.15
N GLU A 242 17.02 2.33 19.17
CA GLU A 242 15.84 1.48 19.00
C GLU A 242 15.39 1.47 17.54
N ASP A 243 15.21 0.27 17.00
CA ASP A 243 14.64 0.09 15.67
C ASP A 243 13.11 0.24 15.67
N SER A 244 12.58 0.92 14.65
CA SER A 244 11.14 1.06 14.39
C SER A 244 10.84 0.93 12.89
N TRP A 245 9.61 0.54 12.56
CA TRP A 245 9.08 0.56 11.20
C TRP A 245 7.96 1.58 11.11
N ASP A 246 8.32 2.78 10.63
CA ASP A 246 7.44 3.94 10.64
C ASP A 246 6.70 4.07 9.31
N LEU A 247 5.42 4.41 9.36
CA LEU A 247 4.63 4.73 8.17
C LEU A 247 5.26 5.91 7.43
N SER A 248 5.70 5.68 6.20
CA SER A 248 6.37 6.70 5.37
C SER A 248 5.55 7.12 4.16
N GLY A 249 4.54 6.34 3.74
CA GLY A 249 3.62 6.78 2.70
C GLY A 249 2.41 5.88 2.47
N VAL A 250 1.34 6.48 1.96
CA VAL A 250 0.19 5.79 1.37
C VAL A 250 0.06 6.32 -0.05
N ALA A 251 -0.03 5.43 -1.03
CA ALA A 251 0.00 5.81 -2.43
C ALA A 251 -1.07 5.06 -3.21
N LEU A 252 -1.93 5.80 -3.91
CA LEU A 252 -2.85 5.22 -4.88
C LEU A 252 -2.10 5.06 -6.20
N ASN A 253 -2.14 3.86 -6.77
CA ASN A 253 -1.35 3.49 -7.96
C ASN A 253 -2.21 3.44 -9.21
N ASN A 254 -3.41 2.87 -9.10
CA ASN A 254 -4.31 2.70 -10.24
C ASN A 254 -5.75 2.81 -9.76
N PHE A 255 -6.57 3.46 -10.57
CA PHE A 255 -8.02 3.50 -10.40
C PHE A 255 -8.68 3.26 -11.75
N ALA A 256 -9.64 2.35 -11.80
CA ALA A 256 -10.40 2.06 -13.01
C ALA A 256 -11.87 1.85 -12.69
N ILE A 257 -12.73 2.25 -13.62
CA ILE A 257 -14.16 1.97 -13.60
C ILE A 257 -14.55 1.25 -14.89
N ASP A 258 -15.47 0.32 -14.78
CA ASP A 258 -16.12 -0.38 -15.88
C ASP A 258 -17.61 -0.49 -15.57
N ALA A 259 -18.43 0.08 -16.43
CA ALA A 259 -19.87 0.03 -16.30
C ALA A 259 -20.49 -0.46 -17.61
N ASP A 260 -21.36 -1.46 -17.51
CA ASP A 260 -22.07 -2.05 -18.64
C ASP A 260 -23.56 -2.04 -18.35
N PHE A 261 -24.22 -0.99 -18.85
CA PHE A 261 -25.67 -0.85 -18.83
C PHE A 261 -26.21 -0.98 -20.25
N SER A 262 -27.50 -1.31 -20.39
CA SER A 262 -28.12 -1.48 -21.70
C SER A 262 -28.05 -0.22 -22.57
N ALA A 263 -28.24 0.97 -21.98
CA ALA A 263 -28.23 2.24 -22.70
C ALA A 263 -26.81 2.76 -22.97
N PHE A 264 -25.86 2.46 -22.09
CA PHE A 264 -24.50 2.98 -22.19
C PHE A 264 -23.46 2.08 -21.52
N LYS A 265 -22.24 2.13 -22.04
CA LYS A 265 -21.05 1.50 -21.44
C LYS A 265 -20.04 2.58 -21.10
N ILE A 266 -19.35 2.44 -19.97
CA ILE A 266 -18.30 3.37 -19.53
C ILE A 266 -17.07 2.58 -19.16
N LYS A 267 -15.92 2.99 -19.69
CA LYS A 267 -14.60 2.52 -19.24
C LYS A 267 -13.74 3.71 -18.90
N GLY A 268 -13.29 3.79 -17.67
CA GLY A 268 -12.46 4.89 -17.19
C GLY A 268 -11.21 4.39 -16.50
N ARG A 269 -10.12 5.15 -16.61
CA ARG A 269 -8.87 4.91 -15.88
C ARG A 269 -8.26 6.22 -15.42
N LEU A 270 -7.61 6.18 -14.27
CA LEU A 270 -6.82 7.28 -13.73
C LEU A 270 -5.42 6.75 -13.38
N GLU A 271 -4.42 7.39 -13.96
CA GLU A 271 -2.99 7.11 -13.75
C GLU A 271 -2.36 8.27 -12.97
N PHE A 272 -1.46 7.95 -12.04
CA PHE A 272 -0.80 8.91 -11.18
C PHE A 272 0.55 9.31 -11.75
N MET A 273 0.76 10.61 -11.96
CA MET A 273 2.06 11.17 -12.29
C MET A 273 2.75 11.57 -10.99
N ARG A 274 3.94 11.01 -10.74
CA ARG A 274 4.77 11.35 -9.57
C ARG A 274 6.12 11.83 -10.10
N GLN A 275 6.43 13.09 -9.82
CA GLN A 275 7.67 13.74 -10.25
C GLN A 275 7.91 13.60 -11.77
N ASP A 276 6.84 13.68 -12.58
CA ASP A 276 6.98 13.67 -14.04
C ASP A 276 7.82 14.88 -14.50
N PRO A 277 8.83 14.69 -15.37
CA PRO A 277 9.72 15.78 -15.78
C PRO A 277 9.04 16.97 -16.46
N ILE A 278 7.87 16.76 -17.07
CA ILE A 278 7.11 17.77 -17.81
C ILE A 278 5.90 18.23 -16.99
N PHE A 279 5.19 17.26 -16.42
CA PHE A 279 3.88 17.45 -15.79
C PHE A 279 3.94 17.52 -14.26
N GLY A 280 5.08 17.21 -13.64
CA GLY A 280 5.23 17.21 -12.19
C GLY A 280 4.35 16.16 -11.52
N ASN A 281 3.61 16.55 -10.49
CA ASN A 281 2.72 15.65 -9.76
C ASN A 281 1.27 15.86 -10.21
N GLY A 282 0.54 14.80 -10.49
CA GLY A 282 -0.84 14.93 -10.97
C GLY A 282 -1.43 13.62 -11.42
N PHE A 283 -2.40 13.72 -12.34
CA PHE A 283 -3.16 12.58 -12.83
C PHE A 283 -3.40 12.68 -14.34
N LYS A 284 -3.36 11.53 -15.01
CA LYS A 284 -3.84 11.35 -16.38
C LYS A 284 -5.11 10.51 -16.35
N GLY A 285 -6.19 11.03 -16.91
CA GLY A 285 -7.48 10.35 -16.98
C GLY A 285 -7.84 9.97 -18.40
N THR A 286 -8.35 8.75 -18.60
CA THR A 286 -9.05 8.35 -19.82
C THR A 286 -10.47 7.94 -19.49
N LEU A 287 -11.41 8.30 -20.36
CA LEU A 287 -12.81 7.90 -20.26
C LEU A 287 -13.33 7.58 -21.65
N ASN A 288 -13.86 6.38 -21.83
CA ASN A 288 -14.60 5.96 -23.01
C ASN A 288 -16.05 5.76 -22.58
N ILE A 289 -16.97 6.41 -23.28
CA ILE A 289 -18.41 6.27 -23.09
C ILE A 289 -18.98 5.83 -24.42
N ASN A 290 -19.70 4.72 -24.42
CA ASN A 290 -20.41 4.25 -25.60
C ASN A 290 -21.91 4.31 -25.30
N VAL A 291 -22.67 5.08 -26.08
CA VAL A 291 -24.11 5.23 -25.94
C VAL A 291 -24.79 4.52 -27.10
N GLY A 292 -25.76 3.65 -26.80
CA GLY A 292 -26.52 2.91 -27.83
C GLY A 292 -25.87 1.62 -28.32
N ALA A 293 -24.75 1.16 -27.73
CA ALA A 293 -24.12 -0.13 -28.05
C ALA A 293 -25.10 -1.31 -28.17
N ALA A 294 -26.06 -1.44 -27.23
CA ALA A 294 -27.02 -2.54 -27.24
C ALA A 294 -28.07 -2.44 -28.37
N MET A 295 -28.16 -1.29 -29.04
CA MET A 295 -29.10 -1.01 -30.14
C MET A 295 -28.42 -1.14 -31.53
N GLY A 296 -27.17 -1.60 -31.61
CA GLY A 296 -26.45 -1.80 -32.87
C GLY A 296 -25.95 -0.53 -33.57
N SER A 297 -26.15 0.64 -32.96
CA SER A 297 -25.64 1.93 -33.42
C SER A 297 -25.12 2.69 -32.21
N SER A 298 -23.80 2.89 -32.14
CA SER A 298 -23.17 3.50 -30.98
C SER A 298 -22.47 4.81 -31.28
N VAL A 299 -22.86 5.85 -30.54
CA VAL A 299 -22.06 7.08 -30.42
C VAL A 299 -20.99 6.81 -29.36
N THR A 300 -19.74 7.08 -29.71
CA THR A 300 -18.61 6.92 -28.78
C THR A 300 -18.09 8.30 -28.38
N VAL A 301 -17.85 8.49 -27.09
CA VAL A 301 -17.18 9.67 -26.54
C VAL A 301 -15.91 9.21 -25.86
N ASP A 302 -14.77 9.65 -26.40
CA ASP A 302 -13.46 9.41 -25.82
C ASP A 302 -12.94 10.72 -25.21
N VAL A 303 -12.45 10.64 -23.98
CA VAL A 303 -11.92 11.79 -23.23
C VAL A 303 -10.55 11.43 -22.71
N LYS A 304 -9.60 12.35 -22.93
CA LYS A 304 -8.30 12.37 -22.27
C LYS A 304 -8.18 13.65 -21.46
N SER A 305 -7.66 13.54 -20.24
CA SER A 305 -7.46 14.70 -19.38
C SER A 305 -6.16 14.57 -18.60
N ILE A 306 -5.54 15.71 -18.31
CA ILE A 306 -4.41 15.79 -17.39
C ILE A 306 -4.66 16.96 -16.45
N PHE A 307 -4.52 16.74 -15.15
CA PHE A 307 -4.44 17.81 -14.15
C PHE A 307 -3.27 17.54 -13.23
N GLY A 308 -2.64 18.61 -12.76
CA GLY A 308 -1.48 18.46 -11.89
C GLY A 308 -0.96 19.77 -11.35
N ARG A 309 0.19 19.68 -10.71
CA ARG A 309 0.97 20.80 -10.18
C ARG A 309 2.43 20.63 -10.58
N VAL A 310 2.99 21.69 -11.13
CA VAL A 310 4.41 21.81 -11.45
C VAL A 310 4.86 23.23 -11.12
N ASN A 311 6.09 23.40 -10.63
CA ASN A 311 6.68 24.71 -10.31
C ASN A 311 5.72 25.65 -9.54
N ASP A 312 5.03 25.11 -8.52
CA ASP A 312 4.11 25.82 -7.64
C ASP A 312 2.84 26.41 -8.27
N TYR A 313 2.41 25.95 -9.45
CA TYR A 313 1.08 26.26 -10.00
C TYR A 313 0.34 25.01 -10.46
N TYR A 314 -0.99 25.08 -10.43
CA TYR A 314 -1.86 24.02 -10.92
C TYR A 314 -2.20 24.23 -12.38
N TYR A 315 -2.30 23.14 -13.14
CA TYR A 315 -2.72 23.17 -14.54
C TYR A 315 -3.73 22.05 -14.81
N PHE A 316 -4.49 22.22 -15.88
CA PHE A 316 -5.48 21.24 -16.32
C PHE A 316 -5.68 21.33 -17.82
N TYR A 317 -5.88 20.20 -18.48
CA TYR A 317 -6.60 20.17 -19.74
C TYR A 317 -7.51 18.96 -19.85
N LEU A 318 -8.50 19.12 -20.71
CA LEU A 318 -9.41 18.07 -21.15
C LEU A 318 -9.56 18.17 -22.66
N ASP A 319 -9.50 17.01 -23.32
CA ASP A 319 -9.63 16.86 -24.76
C ASP A 319 -10.54 15.66 -25.06
N ALA A 320 -11.64 15.92 -25.75
CA ALA A 320 -12.68 14.93 -26.01
C ALA A 320 -12.95 14.80 -27.51
N MET A 321 -13.36 13.61 -27.94
CA MET A 321 -13.84 13.33 -29.30
C MET A 321 -15.15 12.56 -29.24
N VAL A 322 -16.15 13.04 -29.97
CA VAL A 322 -17.38 12.32 -30.25
C VAL A 322 -17.24 11.67 -31.62
N THR A 323 -17.47 10.37 -31.69
CA THR A 323 -17.47 9.58 -32.92
C THR A 323 -18.88 9.06 -33.19
N LEU A 324 -19.40 9.39 -34.37
CA LEU A 324 -20.71 8.98 -34.84
C LEU A 324 -20.60 7.65 -35.60
N PRO A 325 -21.55 6.71 -35.42
CA PRO A 325 -21.56 5.45 -36.15
C PRO A 325 -21.85 5.66 -37.64
N VAL A 326 -22.73 6.62 -37.93
CA VAL A 326 -23.03 7.14 -39.28
C VAL A 326 -22.74 8.63 -39.25
N GLY A 327 -21.75 9.04 -40.02
CA GLY A 327 -21.35 10.43 -40.17
C GLY A 327 -22.18 11.17 -41.20
N ILE A 328 -21.93 12.47 -41.28
CA ILE A 328 -22.61 13.41 -42.18
C ILE A 328 -21.83 13.44 -43.49
N ARG A 329 -22.48 13.06 -44.59
CA ARG A 329 -21.84 13.09 -45.93
C ARG A 329 -21.62 14.52 -46.39
N ILE A 330 -20.39 14.82 -46.79
CA ILE A 330 -19.96 16.10 -47.37
C ILE A 330 -19.13 15.78 -48.62
N GLY A 331 -19.81 15.66 -49.77
CA GLY A 331 -19.20 15.24 -51.02
C GLY A 331 -18.63 13.80 -50.94
N PRO A 332 -17.37 13.55 -51.34
CA PRO A 332 -16.73 12.22 -51.29
C PRO A 332 -16.22 11.83 -49.88
N MET A 333 -16.45 12.68 -48.88
CA MET A 333 -16.03 12.47 -47.51
C MET A 333 -17.24 12.37 -46.57
N GLU A 334 -17.05 11.71 -45.45
CA GLU A 334 -18.02 11.60 -44.37
C GLU A 334 -17.42 12.19 -43.10
N LEU A 335 -18.03 13.26 -42.58
CA LEU A 335 -17.71 13.83 -41.27
C LEU A 335 -18.28 12.90 -40.21
N TYR A 336 -17.43 12.16 -39.52
CA TYR A 336 -17.85 11.15 -38.56
C TYR A 336 -17.41 11.45 -37.13
N GLY A 337 -16.60 12.50 -36.90
CA GLY A 337 -16.22 12.88 -35.55
C GLY A 337 -16.01 14.37 -35.33
N LEU A 338 -16.30 14.80 -34.10
CA LEU A 338 -16.16 16.17 -33.61
C LEU A 338 -15.33 16.14 -32.32
N GLY A 339 -14.19 16.81 -32.34
CA GLY A 339 -13.25 16.86 -31.22
C GLY A 339 -13.12 18.27 -30.68
N GLY A 340 -12.94 18.39 -29.38
CA GLY A 340 -12.72 19.67 -28.74
C GLY A 340 -12.31 19.56 -27.28
N GLY A 341 -11.76 20.65 -26.77
CA GLY A 341 -11.17 20.67 -25.45
C GLY A 341 -10.69 22.06 -25.04
N PHE A 342 -10.19 22.16 -23.82
CA PHE A 342 -9.62 23.38 -23.30
C PHE A 342 -8.51 23.07 -22.30
N ALA A 343 -7.61 24.03 -22.12
CA ALA A 343 -6.48 23.94 -21.21
C ALA A 343 -6.34 25.24 -20.39
N ILE A 344 -5.94 25.10 -19.13
CA ILE A 344 -5.69 26.18 -18.18
C ILE A 344 -4.28 26.01 -17.63
N ASN A 345 -3.50 27.09 -17.62
CA ASN A 345 -2.08 27.10 -17.29
C ASN A 345 -1.27 26.11 -18.13
N MET A 346 -1.58 26.06 -19.43
CA MET A 346 -0.85 25.24 -20.41
C MET A 346 -0.71 25.97 -21.74
N GLU A 347 0.34 25.63 -22.47
CA GLU A 347 0.64 26.20 -23.79
C GLU A 347 0.72 25.09 -24.84
N ARG A 348 0.13 25.34 -26.02
CA ARG A 348 0.22 24.47 -27.19
C ARG A 348 1.67 24.38 -27.67
N LYS A 349 2.14 23.18 -27.98
CA LYS A 349 3.44 22.94 -28.62
C LYS A 349 3.23 22.62 -30.10
N PRO A 350 3.26 23.61 -31.01
CA PRO A 350 2.81 23.45 -32.39
C PRO A 350 3.64 22.47 -33.23
N GLN A 351 4.88 22.19 -32.82
CA GLN A 351 5.79 21.24 -33.48
C GLN A 351 5.70 19.81 -32.91
N LYS A 352 4.82 19.57 -31.93
CA LYS A 352 4.63 18.26 -31.29
C LYS A 352 3.19 17.81 -31.46
N THR A 353 3.00 16.55 -31.83
CA THR A 353 1.74 15.84 -31.62
C THR A 353 1.81 15.07 -30.31
N SER A 354 0.65 14.74 -29.73
CA SER A 354 0.57 13.92 -28.53
C SER A 354 -0.34 12.73 -28.73
N ASP A 355 0.17 11.53 -28.45
CA ASP A 355 -0.64 10.31 -28.40
C ASP A 355 -1.63 10.34 -27.24
N PHE A 356 -1.43 11.24 -26.27
CA PHE A 356 -2.37 11.51 -25.18
C PHE A 356 -3.31 12.70 -25.50
N SER A 357 -3.64 12.91 -26.77
CA SER A 357 -4.67 13.87 -27.20
C SER A 357 -5.72 13.17 -28.06
N MET A 358 -6.93 13.70 -28.09
CA MET A 358 -8.00 13.28 -28.99
C MET A 358 -8.03 14.14 -30.27
N THR A 359 -7.59 15.39 -30.17
CA THR A 359 -7.45 16.33 -31.29
C THR A 359 -6.06 16.33 -31.94
N GLY A 360 -5.12 15.57 -31.38
CA GLY A 360 -3.72 15.45 -31.82
C GLY A 360 -2.79 16.57 -31.31
N MET A 361 -3.33 17.56 -30.59
CA MET A 361 -2.57 18.72 -30.11
C MET A 361 -1.79 18.41 -28.83
N ALA A 362 -0.49 18.73 -28.83
CA ALA A 362 0.33 18.65 -27.62
C ALA A 362 0.23 19.93 -26.79
N TYR A 363 0.06 19.78 -25.48
CA TYR A 363 0.08 20.86 -24.49
C TYR A 363 1.05 20.52 -23.37
N GLU A 364 1.81 21.51 -22.91
CA GLU A 364 2.69 21.40 -21.74
C GLU A 364 2.36 22.52 -20.74
N PRO A 365 2.58 22.30 -19.42
CA PRO A 365 2.28 23.32 -18.42
C PRO A 365 3.04 24.64 -18.64
N LYS A 366 2.31 25.75 -18.57
CA LYS A 366 2.82 27.12 -18.59
C LYS A 366 1.84 28.04 -17.88
N LYS A 367 2.26 28.63 -16.76
CA LYS A 367 1.40 29.49 -15.93
C LYS A 367 0.79 30.65 -16.74
N ASP A 368 -0.44 31.02 -16.42
CA ASP A 368 -1.18 32.16 -17.00
C ASP A 368 -1.43 32.06 -18.51
N ASN A 369 -1.52 30.83 -19.04
CA ASN A 369 -1.86 30.55 -20.43
C ASN A 369 -3.15 29.73 -20.52
N TYR A 370 -3.92 29.95 -21.58
CA TYR A 370 -5.16 29.22 -21.86
C TYR A 370 -5.11 28.63 -23.26
N GLY A 371 -5.68 27.44 -23.43
CA GLY A 371 -5.75 26.74 -24.69
C GLY A 371 -7.17 26.34 -25.03
N VAL A 372 -7.49 26.34 -26.32
CA VAL A 372 -8.71 25.76 -26.87
C VAL A 372 -8.30 24.75 -27.93
N MET A 373 -9.04 23.64 -28.00
CA MET A 373 -8.79 22.54 -28.93
C MET A 373 -10.06 22.33 -29.76
N PHE A 374 -9.86 22.04 -31.04
CA PHE A 374 -10.92 21.71 -31.98
C PHE A 374 -10.35 20.79 -33.07
N ALA A 375 -11.11 19.76 -33.43
CA ALA A 375 -10.79 18.89 -34.55
C ALA A 375 -12.06 18.35 -35.21
N LEU A 376 -11.98 18.09 -36.51
CA LEU A 376 -12.99 17.37 -37.27
C LEU A 376 -12.36 16.08 -37.82
N ALA A 377 -13.07 14.96 -37.72
CA ALA A 377 -12.63 13.69 -38.25
C ALA A 377 -13.44 13.30 -39.49
N PHE A 378 -12.73 13.06 -40.60
CA PHE A 378 -13.32 12.68 -41.89
C PHE A 378 -12.83 11.30 -42.32
N ARG A 379 -13.70 10.51 -42.93
CA ARG A 379 -13.33 9.26 -43.62
C ARG A 379 -13.75 9.35 -45.09
N SER A 380 -12.99 8.72 -45.97
CA SER A 380 -13.34 8.63 -47.38
C SER A 380 -14.46 7.60 -47.57
N SER A 381 -15.46 7.93 -48.39
CA SER A 381 -16.54 6.99 -48.71
C SER A 381 -16.21 6.08 -49.89
N PHE A 382 -14.92 5.87 -50.19
CA PHE A 382 -14.51 5.00 -51.28
C PHE A 382 -14.56 3.54 -50.83
N ASP A 383 -15.25 2.75 -51.66
CA ASP A 383 -15.45 1.31 -51.51
C ASP A 383 -14.13 0.57 -51.22
N ALA A 384 -14.23 -0.51 -50.45
CA ALA A 384 -13.17 -1.23 -49.76
C ALA A 384 -11.77 -1.22 -50.40
N GLY A 385 -10.75 -0.67 -49.70
CA GLY A 385 -9.36 -1.04 -50.00
C GLY A 385 -8.24 -0.18 -49.42
N LYS A 386 -8.44 1.12 -49.15
CA LYS A 386 -7.35 1.99 -48.64
C LYS A 386 -7.91 3.12 -47.77
N THR A 387 -7.79 2.96 -46.44
CA THR A 387 -8.06 4.04 -45.47
C THR A 387 -6.87 5.00 -45.43
N LEU A 388 -7.14 6.30 -45.59
CA LEU A 388 -6.22 7.38 -45.26
C LEU A 388 -6.86 8.14 -44.09
N ASP A 389 -6.37 7.90 -42.88
CA ASP A 389 -6.78 8.64 -41.69
C ASP A 389 -6.00 9.96 -41.61
N GLY A 390 -6.71 11.08 -41.51
CA GLY A 390 -6.12 12.40 -41.36
C GLY A 390 -6.91 13.26 -40.39
N THR A 391 -6.26 13.69 -39.31
CA THR A 391 -6.77 14.70 -38.36
C THR A 391 -6.24 16.08 -38.77
N GLY A 392 -7.12 16.97 -39.22
CA GLY A 392 -6.78 18.36 -39.52
C GLY A 392 -6.98 19.24 -38.28
N GLY A 393 -5.90 19.82 -37.76
CA GLY A 393 -5.94 20.84 -36.71
C GLY A 393 -5.58 22.20 -37.28
N SER A 394 -6.45 23.20 -37.10
CA SER A 394 -6.16 24.61 -37.40
C SER A 394 -5.34 25.30 -36.30
#